data_AF-A0A256ZVD4-F1
#
_entry.id   AF-A0A256ZVD4-F1
#
_cell.length_a   1.000
_cell.length_b   1.000
_cell.length_c   1.000
_cell.angle_alpha   90.00
_cell.angle_beta   90.00
_cell.angle_gamma   90.00
#
_symmetry.space_group_name_H-M   'P 1'
#
loop_
_entity.id
_entity.type
_entity.pdbx_description
1 polymer ?
#
loop_
_entity_poly.entity_id
_entity_poly.type
_entity_poly.pdbx_seq_one_letter_code
_entity_poly.pdbx_strand_id
1 'polypeptide(L)' 'MEKPRKPQIAVIGRDLHANEELLSETEKVGRLIAEKGGILVCGGHGGIMRAAAKGAKSEGNI' A
#
# COMPACT_ATOMS: atom_id res chain seq x y z
N MET A 1 18.78 -22.80 -6.81
CA MET A 1 18.64 -21.89 -5.66
C MET A 1 17.22 -21.34 -5.65
N GLU A 2 16.51 -21.46 -4.54
CA GLU A 2 15.21 -20.80 -4.34
C GLU A 2 15.42 -19.28 -4.29
N LYS A 3 14.57 -18.50 -4.99
CA LYS A 3 14.61 -17.05 -4.86
C LYS A 3 14.04 -16.65 -3.49
N PRO A 4 14.64 -15.67 -2.79
CA PRO A 4 14.06 -15.16 -1.55
C PRO A 4 12.64 -14.64 -1.81
N ARG A 5 11.71 -14.92 -0.89
CA ARG A 5 10.34 -14.42 -0.99
C ARG A 5 10.35 -12.90 -0.90
N LYS A 6 9.48 -12.25 -1.67
CA LYS A 6 9.24 -10.81 -1.55
C LYS A 6 8.65 -10.50 -0.15
N PRO A 7 9.07 -9.42 0.53
CA PRO A 7 8.44 -8.99 1.77
C PRO A 7 6.95 -8.74 1.57
N GLN A 8 6.10 -9.25 2.46
CA GLN A 8 4.67 -8.99 2.47
C GLN A 8 4.36 -8.00 3.59
N ILE A 9 3.76 -6.86 3.26
CA ILE A 9 3.55 -5.75 4.20
C ILE A 9 2.05 -5.48 4.26
N ALA A 10 1.47 -5.67 5.45
CA ALA A 10 0.06 -5.36 5.70
C ALA A 10 -0.12 -3.88 6.08
N VAL A 11 -0.98 -3.16 5.36
CA VAL A 11 -1.38 -1.79 5.73
C VAL A 11 -2.79 -1.81 6.30
N ILE A 12 -2.90 -1.32 7.55
CA ILE A 12 -4.15 -1.29 8.31
C ILE A 12 -4.48 0.16 8.63
N GLY A 13 -5.71 0.56 8.33
CA GLY A 13 -6.21 1.89 8.70
C GLY A 13 -7.72 1.98 8.52
N ARG A 14 -8.29 3.04 9.08
CA ARG A 14 -9.74 3.31 9.03
C ARG A 14 -10.13 4.00 7.72
N ASP A 15 -11.36 3.79 7.29
CA ASP A 15 -11.96 4.51 6.15
C ASP A 15 -12.42 5.93 6.57
N LEU A 16 -13.09 6.01 7.73
CA LEU A 16 -13.69 7.24 8.26
C LEU A 16 -12.62 8.21 8.81
N HIS A 17 -12.78 9.50 8.47
CA HIS A 17 -11.97 10.64 8.94
C HIS A 17 -10.51 10.69 8.46
N ALA A 18 -10.15 10.00 7.37
CA ALA A 18 -8.86 10.24 6.73
C ALA A 18 -8.89 11.61 6.02
N ASN A 19 -8.05 12.54 6.45
CA ASN A 19 -7.86 13.81 5.75
C ASN A 19 -6.97 13.60 4.51
N GLU A 20 -6.93 14.60 3.62
CA GLU A 20 -6.18 14.51 2.36
C GLU A 20 -4.68 14.26 2.57
N GLU A 21 -4.10 14.87 3.61
CA GLU A 21 -2.69 14.67 3.97
C GLU A 21 -2.40 13.22 4.32
N LEU A 22 -3.22 12.60 5.17
CA LEU A 22 -3.08 11.21 5.56
C LEU A 22 -3.27 10.27 4.37
N LEU A 23 -4.21 10.56 3.47
CA LEU A 23 -4.40 9.79 2.25
C LEU A 23 -3.19 9.90 1.31
N SER A 24 -2.62 11.10 1.16
CA SER A 24 -1.41 11.34 0.36
C SER A 24 -0.20 10.58 0.92
N GLU A 25 0.04 10.65 2.23
CA GLU A 25 1.13 9.90 2.85
C GLU A 25 0.90 8.39 2.78
N THR A 26 -0.36 7.94 2.88
CA THR A 26 -0.68 6.52 2.71
C THR A 26 -0.46 6.03 1.28
N GLU A 27 -0.80 6.85 0.27
CA GLU A 27 -0.49 6.56 -1.13
C GLU A 27 1.03 6.46 -1.35
N LYS A 28 1.80 7.36 -0.73
CA LYS A 28 3.26 7.29 -0.73
C LYS A 28 3.80 6.02 -0.06
N VAL A 29 3.21 5.56 1.06
CA VAL A 29 3.56 4.27 1.69
C VAL A 29 3.34 3.12 0.71
N GLY A 30 2.18 3.06 0.05
CA GLY A 30 1.88 2.03 -0.96
C GLY A 30 2.90 2.01 -2.10
N ARG A 31 3.23 3.20 -2.63
CA ARG A 31 4.26 3.36 -3.68
C ARG A 31 5.61 2.86 -3.23
N LEU A 32 6.07 3.24 -2.04
CA LEU A 32 7.37 2.84 -1.50
C LEU A 32 7.46 1.32 -1.27
N ILE A 33 6.39 0.68 -0.81
CA ILE A 33 6.36 -0.79 -0.65
C ILE A 33 6.64 -1.45 -2.00
N ALA A 34 5.94 -1.02 -3.05
CA ALA A 34 6.06 -1.56 -4.39
C ALA A 34 7.43 -1.25 -5.03
N GLU A 35 7.92 -0.01 -4.91
CA GLU A 35 9.23 0.44 -5.39
C GLU A 35 10.37 -0.40 -4.80
N LYS A 36 10.26 -0.82 -3.53
CA LYS A 36 11.26 -1.66 -2.84
C LYS A 36 11.06 -3.17 -3.09
N GLY A 37 10.16 -3.56 -3.99
CA GLY A 37 9.89 -4.95 -4.35
C GLY A 37 9.07 -5.73 -3.32
N GLY A 38 8.41 -5.03 -2.40
CA GLY A 38 7.45 -5.61 -1.46
C GLY A 38 6.09 -5.87 -2.11
N ILE A 39 5.29 -6.72 -1.47
CA ILE A 39 3.89 -6.99 -1.79
C ILE A 39 3.03 -6.31 -0.73
N LEU A 40 2.14 -5.42 -1.17
CA LEU A 40 1.15 -4.80 -0.30
C LEU A 40 0.02 -5.80 -0.02
N VAL A 41 -0.39 -5.90 1.24
CA VAL A 41 -1.60 -6.62 1.66
C VAL A 41 -2.52 -5.63 2.39
N CYS A 42 -3.78 -5.55 2.02
CA CYS A 42 -4.76 -4.70 2.71
C CYS A 42 -6.16 -5.32 2.65
N GLY A 43 -7.08 -4.83 3.50
CA GLY A 43 -8.46 -5.31 3.57
C GLY A 43 -9.37 -4.86 2.43
N GLY A 44 -8.87 -4.09 1.46
CA GLY A 44 -9.59 -3.74 0.22
C GLY A 44 -10.75 -2.74 0.34
N HIS A 45 -10.91 -2.06 1.48
CA HIS A 45 -11.96 -1.05 1.68
C HIS A 45 -11.47 0.37 1.34
N GLY A 46 -12.29 1.40 1.58
CA GLY A 46 -11.99 2.81 1.28
C GLY A 46 -10.86 3.43 2.13
N GLY A 47 -10.75 4.76 2.07
CA GLY A 47 -9.80 5.56 2.84
C GLY A 47 -8.36 5.08 2.70
N ILE A 48 -7.72 4.76 3.83
CA ILE A 48 -6.31 4.35 3.92
C ILE A 48 -6.01 3.14 3.02
N MET A 49 -6.86 2.11 3.04
CA MET A 49 -6.59 0.89 2.27
C MET A 49 -6.61 1.17 0.76
N ARG A 50 -7.57 1.98 0.29
CA ARG A 50 -7.62 2.42 -1.12
C ARG A 50 -6.42 3.28 -1.50
N ALA A 51 -6.00 4.20 -0.63
CA ALA A 51 -4.84 5.05 -0.88
C ALA A 51 -3.55 4.22 -1.02
N ALA A 52 -3.33 3.26 -0.10
CA ALA A 52 -2.18 2.36 -0.16
C ALA A 52 -2.19 1.53 -1.46
N ALA A 53 -3.34 0.94 -1.82
CA ALA A 53 -3.49 0.16 -3.04
C ALA A 53 -3.25 1.02 -4.30
N LYS A 54 -3.72 2.27 -4.32
CA LYS A 54 -3.46 3.22 -5.41
C LYS A 54 -1.97 3.48 -5.59
N GLY A 55 -1.25 3.69 -4.49
CA GLY A 55 0.20 3.89 -4.51
C GLY A 55 0.97 2.67 -4.98
N ALA A 56 0.64 1.47 -4.47
CA ALA A 56 1.32 0.24 -4.91
C ALA A 56 1.10 -0.03 -6.41
N LYS A 57 -0.11 0.25 -6.90
CA LYS A 57 -0.48 0.09 -8.31
C LYS A 57 0.25 1.06 -9.26
N SER A 58 0.67 2.24 -8.79
CA SER A 58 1.41 3.19 -9.65
C SER A 58 2.76 2.63 -10.12
N GLU A 59 3.35 1.70 -9.36
CA GLU A 59 4.63 1.04 -9.67
C GLU A 59 4.45 -0.28 -10.43
N GLY A 60 3.23 -0.59 -10.90
CA GLY A 60 2.95 -1.82 -11.66
C GLY A 60 2.88 -3.10 -10.82
N ASN A 61 2.89 -2.99 -9.49
CA ASN A 61 2.61 -4.11 -8.59
C ASN A 61 1.10 -4.18 -8.28
N ILE A 62 0.60 -5.39 -8.00
CA ILE A 62 -0.80 -5.66 -7.57
C ILE A 62 -0.93 -5.45 -6.06
#